data_AF-A0A418CY20-F1
#
_entry.id   AF-A0A418CY20-F1
#
_cell.length_a   1.000
_cell.length_b   1.000
_cell.length_c   1.000
_cell.angle_alpha   90.00
_cell.angle_beta   90.00
_cell.angle_gamma   90.00
#
_symmetry.space_group_name_H-M   'P 1'
#
loop_
_entity.id
_entity.type
_entity.pdbx_description
1 polymer ?
#
loop_
_entity_poly.entity_id
_entity_poly.type
_entity_poly.pdbx_seq_one_letter_code
_entity_poly.pdbx_strand_id
1 'polypeptide(L)'
;MRTFQTGDLPAIDRRLAATASLPTPTPPEETFNMLIACKSAVATFPLQVMLDSLATTHQPATWATAKGVCRDFMRVKNIGISFNCTDRDMVTRLGGLKLNICGRPFPIREYSEYSHLYWIDLTLANDTQAEDVWTYFDNLGEPPVMIKSTFDKNSIQSRQLTVYFATKEPPKCLMYALNDPVREIFIHGPGSDPSISVDSVATDHPGIVVHAFPAHYNSFEVLEDADDEIDATPAPYIVTVDGNPNLYATHARSNANLQCYNAFNTDVESMTVGELTDYLEHYANSFQSEDDPSIALAMIQANPGHLAPILDVQTPKNIEVLVHKAPGHALQRFIQSHSYLDRIIDAMQEQANATLPQPLWAHLWPEAATSNNPTSLVLSSLVPNSANHSLVLALAQFCLFLQLNQPEIYFNAIKVSALVHQACHKHGGLPRLATLTLAPHFLWFDATLCALAASPMGDYFLTRSNLAIPIQQAIMVLATLHPLDVFTLPCYSA
;
A
#
# COMPACT_ATOMS: atom_id res chain seq x y z
N MET A 1 -14.77 -56.95 -13.63
CA MET A 1 -14.72 -57.56 -14.96
C MET A 1 -14.79 -56.41 -15.97
N ARG A 2 -13.69 -56.04 -16.64
CA ARG A 2 -13.73 -54.96 -17.64
C ARG A 2 -14.31 -55.54 -18.92
N THR A 3 -15.52 -55.14 -19.30
CA THR A 3 -16.17 -55.50 -20.56
C THR A 3 -15.46 -54.78 -21.71
N PHE A 4 -14.29 -55.29 -22.09
CA PHE A 4 -13.65 -54.95 -23.35
C PHE A 4 -14.46 -55.59 -24.48
N GLN A 5 -15.27 -54.77 -25.14
CA GLN A 5 -15.91 -55.03 -26.43
C GLN A 5 -16.60 -56.41 -26.56
N THR A 6 -17.77 -56.55 -25.95
CA THR A 6 -18.72 -57.60 -26.35
C THR A 6 -20.10 -56.98 -26.56
N GLY A 7 -20.49 -56.86 -27.84
CA GLY A 7 -21.86 -56.57 -28.30
C GLY A 7 -22.33 -55.13 -28.20
N ASP A 8 -23.37 -54.79 -28.98
CA ASP A 8 -24.11 -53.52 -29.00
C ASP A 8 -24.77 -53.23 -27.65
N LEU A 9 -23.97 -52.92 -26.63
CA LEU A 9 -24.48 -52.47 -25.34
C LEU A 9 -25.11 -51.08 -25.50
N PRO A 10 -26.32 -50.86 -24.93
CA PRO A 10 -26.92 -49.55 -24.84
C PRO A 10 -25.92 -48.51 -24.31
N ALA A 11 -26.01 -47.26 -24.77
CA ALA A 11 -25.05 -46.20 -24.42
C ALA A 11 -24.92 -46.00 -22.89
N ILE A 12 -26.00 -46.25 -22.14
CA ILE A 12 -26.00 -46.15 -20.69
C ILE A 12 -25.13 -47.22 -20.02
N ASP A 13 -25.16 -48.47 -20.49
CA ASP A 13 -24.39 -49.58 -19.94
C ASP A 13 -22.90 -49.43 -20.26
N ARG A 14 -22.58 -48.91 -21.46
CA ARG A 14 -21.20 -48.54 -21.82
C ARG A 14 -20.66 -47.43 -20.93
N ARG A 15 -21.47 -46.39 -20.64
CA ARG A 15 -21.10 -45.32 -19.72
C ARG A 15 -20.87 -45.86 -18.31
N LEU A 16 -21.80 -46.67 -17.79
CA LEU A 16 -21.71 -47.26 -16.45
C LEU A 16 -20.48 -48.16 -16.32
N ALA A 17 -20.18 -48.99 -17.33
CA ALA A 17 -18.97 -49.82 -17.32
C ALA A 17 -17.68 -48.99 -17.39
N ALA A 18 -17.68 -47.90 -18.18
CA ALA A 18 -16.53 -46.99 -18.30
C ALA A 18 -16.26 -46.19 -17.02
N THR A 19 -17.29 -45.84 -16.26
CA THR A 19 -17.16 -45.06 -15.01
C THR A 19 -17.14 -45.93 -13.76
N ALA A 20 -17.22 -47.26 -13.87
CA ALA A 20 -17.34 -48.18 -12.73
C ALA A 20 -16.18 -48.12 -11.73
N SER A 21 -14.98 -47.69 -12.17
CA SER A 21 -13.82 -47.53 -11.29
C SER A 21 -13.71 -46.14 -10.65
N LEU A 22 -14.61 -45.22 -10.98
CA LEU A 22 -14.65 -43.88 -10.41
C LEU A 22 -15.65 -43.85 -9.24
N PRO A 23 -15.44 -42.98 -8.23
CA PRO A 23 -16.44 -42.75 -7.21
C PRO A 23 -17.79 -42.34 -7.80
N THR A 24 -18.89 -42.79 -7.20
CA THR A 24 -20.24 -42.36 -7.58
C THR A 24 -20.31 -40.83 -7.48
N PRO A 25 -20.76 -40.12 -8.53
CA PRO A 25 -20.92 -38.67 -8.47
C PRO A 25 -21.82 -38.29 -7.30
N THR A 26 -21.31 -37.42 -6.43
CA THR A 26 -22.04 -36.87 -5.28
C THR A 26 -22.55 -35.49 -5.67
N PRO A 27 -23.79 -35.11 -5.30
CA PRO A 27 -24.29 -33.77 -5.53
C PRO A 27 -23.36 -32.72 -4.92
N PRO A 28 -23.22 -31.52 -5.52
CA PRO A 28 -22.40 -30.45 -4.96
C PRO A 28 -22.77 -30.07 -3.52
N GLU A 29 -24.05 -30.21 -3.15
CA GLU A 29 -24.58 -29.90 -1.81
C GLU A 29 -24.10 -30.87 -0.72
N GLU A 30 -23.65 -32.07 -1.11
CA GLU A 30 -23.09 -33.10 -0.23
C GLU A 30 -21.55 -33.19 -0.35
N THR A 31 -20.92 -32.17 -0.94
CA THR A 31 -19.49 -32.16 -1.24
C THR A 31 -18.80 -30.98 -0.57
N PHE A 32 -17.91 -31.26 0.38
CA PHE A 32 -17.21 -30.26 1.19
C PHE A 32 -15.74 -30.15 0.78
N ASN A 33 -15.32 -29.00 0.25
CA ASN A 33 -13.93 -28.80 -0.16
C ASN A 33 -13.02 -28.64 1.08
N MET A 34 -11.92 -29.39 1.09
CA MET A 34 -10.90 -29.40 2.12
C MET A 34 -9.51 -29.22 1.51
N LEU A 35 -8.58 -28.70 2.31
CA LEU A 35 -7.20 -28.43 1.89
C LEU A 35 -6.19 -28.97 2.89
N ILE A 36 -5.24 -29.77 2.42
CA ILE A 36 -4.01 -30.09 3.16
C ILE A 36 -2.99 -29.00 2.84
N ALA A 37 -2.60 -28.21 3.84
CA ALA A 37 -1.63 -27.12 3.66
C ALA A 37 -0.20 -27.70 3.61
N CYS A 38 0.24 -28.11 2.42
CA CYS A 38 1.51 -28.78 2.20
C CYS A 38 2.32 -28.19 1.03
N LYS A 39 2.40 -26.85 0.97
CA LYS A 39 3.13 -26.07 -0.05
C LYS A 39 4.50 -26.66 -0.43
N SER A 40 5.30 -27.05 0.56
CA SER A 40 6.63 -27.62 0.33
C SER A 40 6.57 -29.02 -0.32
N ALA A 41 5.60 -29.87 0.05
CA ALA A 41 5.45 -31.18 -0.56
C ALA A 41 4.98 -31.10 -2.02
N VAL A 42 4.01 -30.23 -2.33
CA VAL A 42 3.48 -30.08 -3.70
C VAL A 42 4.47 -29.44 -4.68
N ALA A 43 5.45 -28.68 -4.16
CA ALA A 43 6.54 -28.13 -4.94
C ALA A 43 7.58 -29.21 -5.32
N THR A 44 7.78 -30.21 -4.46
CA THR A 44 8.83 -31.22 -4.63
C THR A 44 8.33 -32.52 -5.24
N PHE A 45 7.11 -32.96 -4.91
CA PHE A 45 6.61 -34.29 -5.24
C PHE A 45 5.39 -34.25 -6.18
N PRO A 46 5.27 -35.21 -7.12
CA PRO A 46 4.08 -35.36 -7.95
C PRO A 46 2.90 -35.86 -7.11
N LEU A 47 1.67 -35.61 -7.59
CA LEU A 47 0.43 -35.98 -6.89
C LEU A 47 0.39 -37.47 -6.51
N GLN A 48 0.85 -38.36 -7.40
CA GLN A 48 0.92 -39.79 -7.16
C GLN A 48 1.70 -40.15 -5.88
N VAL A 49 2.92 -39.59 -5.71
CA VAL A 49 3.77 -39.86 -4.53
C VAL A 49 3.12 -39.37 -3.24
N MET A 50 2.40 -38.26 -3.32
CA MET A 50 1.66 -37.73 -2.17
C MET A 50 0.44 -38.60 -1.84
N LEU A 51 -0.29 -39.08 -2.83
CA LEU A 51 -1.40 -40.03 -2.64
C LEU A 51 -0.92 -41.35 -2.04
N ASP A 52 0.23 -41.86 -2.48
CA ASP A 52 0.84 -43.06 -1.90
C ASP A 52 1.16 -42.85 -0.40
N SER A 53 1.68 -41.67 -0.03
CA SER A 53 1.93 -41.30 1.37
C SER A 53 0.64 -41.25 2.20
N LEU A 54 -0.42 -40.67 1.63
CA LEU A 54 -1.75 -40.56 2.25
C LEU A 54 -2.46 -41.91 2.39
N ALA A 55 -2.13 -42.89 1.53
CA ALA A 55 -2.69 -44.23 1.55
C ALA A 55 -2.01 -45.16 2.58
N THR A 56 -0.86 -44.78 3.14
CA THR A 56 -0.10 -45.61 4.10
C THR A 56 -0.87 -45.86 5.42
N THR A 57 -0.48 -46.92 6.13
CA THR A 57 -1.04 -47.28 7.44
C THR A 57 -0.51 -46.44 8.60
N HIS A 58 0.47 -45.56 8.38
CA HIS A 58 1.09 -44.71 9.40
C HIS A 58 0.39 -43.35 9.60
N GLN A 59 -0.85 -43.22 9.13
CA GLN A 59 -1.67 -42.02 9.31
C GLN A 59 -2.46 -42.08 10.62
N PRO A 60 -2.94 -40.92 11.14
CA PRO A 60 -3.83 -40.90 12.30
C PRO A 60 -5.08 -41.77 12.08
N ALA A 61 -5.59 -42.39 13.15
CA ALA A 61 -6.76 -43.27 13.08
C ALA A 61 -7.98 -42.57 12.45
N THR A 62 -8.19 -41.29 12.79
CA THR A 62 -9.25 -40.45 12.20
C THR A 62 -9.17 -40.39 10.67
N TRP A 63 -7.96 -40.26 10.10
CA TRP A 63 -7.75 -40.28 8.65
C TRP A 63 -8.06 -41.66 8.05
N ALA A 64 -7.60 -42.72 8.71
CA ALA A 64 -7.82 -44.09 8.23
C ALA A 64 -9.31 -44.43 8.10
N THR A 65 -10.15 -43.89 8.99
CA THR A 65 -11.61 -44.00 8.93
C THR A 65 -12.22 -43.07 7.87
N ALA A 66 -11.74 -41.83 7.76
CA ALA A 66 -12.31 -40.82 6.86
C ALA A 66 -11.91 -40.96 5.38
N LYS A 67 -10.83 -41.69 5.05
CA LYS A 67 -10.31 -41.76 3.67
C LYS A 67 -11.34 -42.24 2.64
N GLY A 68 -12.30 -43.08 3.04
CA GLY A 68 -13.33 -43.63 2.14
C GLY A 68 -14.35 -42.59 1.67
N VAL A 69 -14.49 -41.48 2.40
CA VAL A 69 -15.39 -40.36 2.07
C VAL A 69 -14.63 -39.16 1.48
N CYS A 70 -13.30 -39.27 1.33
CA CYS A 70 -12.45 -38.25 0.71
C CYS A 70 -12.15 -38.61 -0.75
N ARG A 71 -12.29 -37.65 -1.67
CA ARG A 71 -12.17 -37.87 -3.12
C ARG A 71 -11.64 -36.65 -3.85
N ASP A 72 -11.41 -36.78 -5.15
CA ASP A 72 -11.02 -35.67 -6.06
C ASP A 72 -9.75 -34.93 -5.64
N PHE A 73 -8.77 -35.66 -5.13
CA PHE A 73 -7.49 -35.08 -4.72
C PHE A 73 -6.79 -34.41 -5.91
N MET A 74 -6.47 -33.13 -5.75
CA MET A 74 -5.84 -32.31 -6.77
C MET A 74 -4.72 -31.47 -6.16
N ARG A 75 -3.62 -31.37 -6.90
CA ARG A 75 -2.51 -30.51 -6.52
C ARG A 75 -2.86 -29.04 -6.84
N VAL A 76 -2.83 -28.18 -5.82
CA VAL A 76 -2.95 -26.74 -5.97
C VAL A 76 -1.56 -26.11 -5.86
N LYS A 77 -1.10 -25.51 -6.95
CA LYS A 77 0.26 -24.95 -7.05
C LYS A 77 0.49 -23.94 -5.92
N ASN A 78 1.64 -24.04 -5.25
CA ASN A 78 2.07 -23.18 -4.15
C ASN A 78 1.17 -23.16 -2.90
N ILE A 79 0.16 -24.03 -2.81
CA ILE A 79 -0.78 -24.06 -1.69
C ILE A 79 -0.76 -25.43 -0.99
N GLY A 80 -1.08 -26.50 -1.71
CA GLY A 80 -1.25 -27.81 -1.10
C GLY A 80 -2.10 -28.78 -1.92
N ILE A 81 -2.74 -29.74 -1.25
CA ILE A 81 -3.62 -30.73 -1.89
C ILE A 81 -5.07 -30.40 -1.52
N SER A 82 -5.86 -30.01 -2.52
CA SER A 82 -7.32 -29.87 -2.37
C SER A 82 -8.00 -31.21 -2.59
N PHE A 83 -9.04 -31.49 -1.83
CA PHE A 83 -9.86 -32.68 -1.97
C PHE A 83 -11.29 -32.40 -1.49
N ASN A 84 -12.21 -33.27 -1.85
CA ASN A 84 -13.61 -33.19 -1.44
C ASN A 84 -13.91 -34.25 -0.38
N CYS A 85 -14.62 -33.88 0.68
CA CYS A 85 -15.19 -34.81 1.65
C CYS A 85 -16.70 -34.89 1.46
N THR A 86 -17.27 -36.09 1.48
CA THR A 86 -18.73 -36.30 1.30
C THR A 86 -19.46 -36.63 2.60
N ASP A 87 -18.85 -36.33 3.75
CA ASP A 87 -19.41 -36.59 5.08
C ASP A 87 -19.19 -35.36 5.96
N ARG A 88 -20.29 -34.73 6.36
CA ARG A 88 -20.32 -33.49 7.15
C ARG A 88 -19.64 -33.65 8.51
N ASP A 89 -19.82 -34.78 9.18
CA ASP A 89 -19.26 -35.02 10.52
C ASP A 89 -17.75 -35.23 10.45
N MET A 90 -17.26 -35.86 9.37
CA MET A 90 -15.84 -36.09 9.17
C MET A 90 -15.09 -34.80 8.84
N VAL A 91 -15.72 -33.86 8.14
CA VAL A 91 -15.12 -32.57 7.79
C VAL A 91 -14.60 -31.81 9.02
N THR A 92 -15.39 -31.72 10.09
CA THR A 92 -14.97 -31.07 11.35
C THR A 92 -13.84 -31.83 12.04
N ARG A 93 -13.88 -33.17 12.04
CA ARG A 93 -12.86 -34.03 12.67
C ARG A 93 -11.54 -34.03 11.91
N LEU A 94 -11.59 -33.75 10.60
CA LEU A 94 -10.42 -33.63 9.75
C LEU A 94 -9.73 -32.27 9.94
N GLY A 95 -10.47 -31.20 10.25
CA GLY A 95 -9.89 -29.87 10.53
C GLY A 95 -8.79 -29.92 11.58
N GLY A 96 -7.63 -29.34 11.28
CA GLY A 96 -6.46 -29.31 12.16
C GLY A 96 -5.68 -30.63 12.27
N LEU A 97 -6.21 -31.74 11.73
CA LEU A 97 -5.53 -33.04 11.76
C LEU A 97 -4.24 -32.99 10.95
N LYS A 98 -3.13 -33.46 11.52
CA LYS A 98 -1.83 -33.51 10.83
C LYS A 98 -1.63 -34.85 10.13
N LEU A 99 -1.49 -34.83 8.81
CA LEU A 99 -1.20 -36.00 7.97
C LEU A 99 0.28 -36.04 7.62
N ASN A 100 0.85 -37.25 7.59
CA ASN A 100 2.25 -37.44 7.23
C ASN A 100 2.39 -37.61 5.71
N ILE A 101 3.03 -36.66 5.02
CA ILE A 101 3.27 -36.72 3.59
C ILE A 101 4.78 -36.70 3.37
N CYS A 102 5.31 -37.74 2.72
CA CYS A 102 6.74 -37.88 2.45
C CYS A 102 7.63 -37.68 3.69
N GLY A 103 7.19 -38.19 4.86
CA GLY A 103 7.94 -38.14 6.12
C GLY A 103 7.78 -36.85 6.92
N ARG A 104 6.94 -35.90 6.49
CA ARG A 104 6.67 -34.64 7.20
C ARG A 104 5.19 -34.47 7.54
N PRO A 105 4.85 -33.97 8.75
CA PRO A 105 3.47 -33.71 9.13
C PRO A 105 2.95 -32.39 8.54
N PHE A 106 1.76 -32.42 7.93
CA PHE A 106 1.08 -31.24 7.40
C PHE A 106 -0.38 -31.20 7.89
N PRO A 107 -0.88 -30.04 8.34
CA PRO A 107 -2.26 -29.92 8.79
C PRO A 107 -3.25 -29.89 7.63
N ILE A 108 -4.41 -30.53 7.82
CA ILE A 108 -5.62 -30.20 7.08
C ILE A 108 -6.15 -28.89 7.64
N ARG A 109 -6.46 -27.92 6.78
CA ARG A 109 -7.09 -26.66 7.22
C ARG A 109 -8.44 -26.96 7.84
N GLU A 110 -8.77 -26.22 8.89
CA GLU A 110 -10.11 -26.26 9.46
C GLU A 110 -11.13 -25.90 8.39
N TYR A 111 -12.18 -26.70 8.34
CA TYR A 111 -13.24 -26.47 7.39
C TYR A 111 -14.02 -25.22 7.78
N SER A 112 -14.24 -24.36 6.79
CA SER A 112 -15.16 -23.24 6.91
C SER A 112 -16.14 -23.31 5.75
N GLU A 113 -17.43 -23.26 6.07
CA GLU A 113 -18.47 -23.12 5.05
C GLU A 113 -18.31 -21.85 4.24
N TYR A 114 -17.56 -20.86 4.75
CA TYR A 114 -17.35 -19.58 4.10
C TYR A 114 -16.03 -19.52 3.32
N SER A 115 -15.14 -20.52 3.41
CA SER A 115 -13.79 -20.42 2.79
C SER A 115 -13.78 -20.42 1.27
N HIS A 116 -14.89 -20.82 0.65
CA HIS A 116 -15.07 -20.83 -0.80
C HIS A 116 -15.81 -19.59 -1.31
N LEU A 117 -16.24 -18.72 -0.40
CA LEU A 117 -16.95 -17.50 -0.70
C LEU A 117 -15.97 -16.35 -0.90
N TYR A 118 -16.41 -15.34 -1.64
CA TYR A 118 -15.70 -14.08 -1.75
C TYR A 118 -15.72 -13.37 -0.40
N TRP A 119 -14.59 -12.79 -0.03
CA TRP A 119 -14.46 -12.07 1.21
C TRP A 119 -13.53 -10.87 1.04
N ILE A 120 -13.69 -9.90 1.92
CA ILE A 120 -12.82 -8.72 2.04
C ILE A 120 -12.39 -8.54 3.48
N ASP A 121 -11.23 -7.93 3.67
CA ASP A 121 -10.82 -7.39 4.96
C ASP A 121 -11.08 -5.88 5.01
N LEU A 122 -11.66 -5.43 6.11
CA LEU A 122 -11.97 -4.02 6.39
C LEU A 122 -11.28 -3.60 7.68
N THR A 123 -10.80 -2.35 7.71
CA THR A 123 -10.39 -1.69 8.96
C THR A 123 -11.41 -0.61 9.27
N LEU A 124 -12.10 -0.71 10.41
CA LEU A 124 -13.14 0.25 10.78
C LEU A 124 -12.55 1.57 11.29
N ALA A 125 -13.15 2.69 10.87
CA ALA A 125 -13.01 3.97 11.57
C ALA A 125 -13.58 3.88 12.99
N ASN A 126 -13.21 4.80 13.89
CA ASN A 126 -13.51 4.69 15.33
C ASN A 126 -15.01 4.67 15.67
N ASP A 127 -15.81 5.35 14.86
CA ASP A 127 -17.26 5.53 14.97
C ASP A 127 -18.07 4.40 14.32
N THR A 128 -17.47 3.67 13.37
CA THR A 128 -18.16 2.58 12.66
C THR A 128 -18.20 1.28 13.47
N GLN A 129 -19.34 0.60 13.44
CA GLN A 129 -19.55 -0.73 14.02
C GLN A 129 -19.79 -1.79 12.94
N ALA A 130 -19.66 -3.07 13.32
CA ALA A 130 -19.91 -4.20 12.40
C ALA A 130 -21.35 -4.24 11.85
N GLU A 131 -22.32 -3.73 12.61
CA GLU A 131 -23.73 -3.62 12.19
C GLU A 131 -23.92 -2.61 11.06
N ASP A 132 -23.15 -1.53 11.07
CA ASP A 132 -23.18 -0.51 10.02
C ASP A 132 -22.66 -1.10 8.71
N VAL A 133 -21.57 -1.88 8.77
CA VAL A 133 -21.02 -2.62 7.61
C VAL A 133 -22.08 -3.53 6.99
N TRP A 134 -22.81 -4.28 7.83
CA TRP A 134 -23.87 -5.16 7.35
C TRP A 134 -24.95 -4.38 6.63
N THR A 135 -25.44 -3.31 7.26
CA THR A 135 -26.49 -2.43 6.73
C THR A 135 -26.09 -1.78 5.40
N TYR A 136 -24.84 -1.34 5.28
CA TYR A 136 -24.32 -0.74 4.05
C TYR A 136 -24.40 -1.71 2.86
N PHE A 137 -23.93 -2.94 3.04
CA PHE A 137 -23.94 -3.93 1.97
C PHE A 137 -25.34 -4.46 1.66
N ASP A 138 -26.20 -4.58 2.67
CA ASP A 138 -27.62 -4.93 2.48
C ASP A 138 -28.36 -3.86 1.65
N ASN A 139 -28.14 -2.57 1.94
CA ASN A 139 -28.71 -1.47 1.17
C ASN A 139 -28.27 -1.44 -0.30
N LEU A 140 -27.09 -2.00 -0.60
CA LEU A 140 -26.58 -2.15 -1.97
C LEU A 140 -27.03 -3.45 -2.65
N GLY A 141 -27.86 -4.25 -1.98
CA GLY A 141 -28.38 -5.52 -2.49
C GLY A 141 -27.38 -6.67 -2.47
N GLU A 142 -26.29 -6.55 -1.72
CA GLU A 142 -25.20 -7.54 -1.63
C GLU A 142 -24.94 -7.92 -0.16
N PRO A 143 -25.96 -8.41 0.60
CA PRO A 143 -25.85 -8.61 2.04
C PRO A 143 -24.74 -9.60 2.40
N PRO A 144 -23.89 -9.28 3.39
CA PRO A 144 -22.88 -10.21 3.87
C PRO A 144 -23.52 -11.40 4.59
N VAL A 145 -22.92 -12.58 4.43
CA VAL A 145 -23.35 -13.81 5.11
C VAL A 145 -22.63 -14.05 6.43
N MET A 146 -21.45 -13.43 6.62
CA MET A 146 -20.71 -13.49 7.88
C MET A 146 -19.81 -12.28 8.00
N ILE A 147 -19.79 -11.66 9.18
CA ILE A 147 -18.84 -10.61 9.56
C ILE A 147 -18.18 -11.08 10.85
N LYS A 148 -16.85 -11.10 10.88
CA LYS A 148 -16.09 -11.50 12.06
C LYS A 148 -14.83 -10.66 12.20
N SER A 149 -14.27 -10.62 13.40
CA SER A 149 -12.92 -10.08 13.62
C SER A 149 -11.90 -10.85 12.78
N THR A 150 -11.05 -10.13 12.03
CA THR A 150 -9.96 -10.71 11.22
C THR A 150 -8.95 -11.41 12.12
N PHE A 151 -8.61 -10.77 13.25
CA PHE A 151 -7.75 -11.36 14.26
C PHE A 151 -8.56 -11.66 15.52
N ASP A 152 -8.65 -12.94 15.87
CA ASP A 152 -9.24 -13.39 17.13
C ASP A 152 -8.26 -14.37 17.78
N LYS A 153 -7.75 -14.00 18.96
CA LYS A 153 -6.92 -14.87 19.79
C LYS A 153 -7.45 -14.86 21.20
N ASN A 154 -7.99 -16.00 21.66
CA ASN A 154 -8.52 -16.16 23.02
C ASN A 154 -9.53 -15.05 23.39
N SER A 155 -10.44 -14.70 22.47
CA SER A 155 -11.46 -13.66 22.66
C SER A 155 -10.91 -12.23 22.70
N ILE A 156 -9.63 -12.02 22.37
CA ILE A 156 -9.11 -10.70 22.03
C ILE A 156 -9.35 -10.50 20.53
N GLN A 157 -10.26 -9.56 20.22
CA GLN A 157 -10.74 -9.29 18.87
C GLN A 157 -10.16 -7.96 18.37
N SER A 158 -9.71 -7.94 17.12
CA SER A 158 -9.31 -6.71 16.43
C SER A 158 -10.53 -5.91 15.95
N ARG A 159 -10.32 -4.61 15.68
CA ARG A 159 -11.27 -3.78 14.93
C ARG A 159 -11.25 -4.07 13.43
N GLN A 160 -10.33 -4.89 12.96
CA GLN A 160 -10.31 -5.35 11.59
C GLN A 160 -11.34 -6.45 11.43
N LEU A 161 -12.15 -6.37 10.38
CA LEU A 161 -13.21 -7.31 10.10
C LEU A 161 -12.95 -8.04 8.79
N THR A 162 -13.21 -9.34 8.78
CA THR A 162 -13.36 -10.11 7.55
C THR A 162 -14.86 -10.26 7.26
N VAL A 163 -15.28 -9.78 6.09
CA VAL A 163 -16.67 -9.79 5.60
C VAL A 163 -16.79 -10.79 4.47
N TYR A 164 -17.67 -11.78 4.63
CA TYR A 164 -17.94 -12.82 3.63
C TYR A 164 -19.27 -12.56 2.91
N PHE A 165 -19.30 -12.78 1.60
CA PHE A 165 -20.48 -12.62 0.75
C PHE A 165 -21.01 -13.98 0.28
N ALA A 166 -22.28 -14.08 -0.12
CA ALA A 166 -22.86 -15.34 -0.57
C ALA A 166 -22.27 -15.85 -1.91
N THR A 167 -21.54 -15.00 -2.64
CA THR A 167 -21.00 -15.28 -3.98
C THR A 167 -19.53 -15.72 -3.91
N LYS A 168 -19.06 -16.41 -4.95
CA LYS A 168 -17.62 -16.68 -5.15
C LYS A 168 -16.90 -15.55 -5.91
N GLU A 169 -17.67 -14.84 -6.72
CA GLU A 169 -17.22 -13.70 -7.50
C GLU A 169 -17.31 -12.41 -6.67
N PRO A 170 -16.48 -11.38 -6.98
CA PRO A 170 -16.56 -10.08 -6.32
C PRO A 170 -17.96 -9.47 -6.43
N PRO A 171 -18.58 -9.02 -5.32
CA PRO A 171 -19.79 -8.21 -5.35
C PRO A 171 -19.65 -6.99 -6.26
N LYS A 172 -20.70 -6.64 -7.00
CA LYS A 172 -20.64 -5.54 -7.98
C LYS A 172 -20.36 -4.19 -7.32
N CYS A 173 -20.83 -4.00 -6.09
CA CYS A 173 -20.60 -2.78 -5.32
C CYS A 173 -19.12 -2.55 -4.95
N LEU A 174 -18.27 -3.58 -5.10
CA LEU A 174 -16.83 -3.51 -4.82
C LEU A 174 -15.98 -3.33 -6.07
N MET A 175 -16.59 -3.02 -7.23
CA MET A 175 -15.89 -2.86 -8.50
C MET A 175 -16.37 -1.58 -9.22
N TYR A 176 -15.45 -0.66 -9.55
CA TYR A 176 -15.75 0.48 -10.44
C TYR A 176 -15.85 0.07 -11.91
N ALA A 177 -15.04 -0.93 -12.29
CA ALA A 177 -15.02 -1.56 -13.61
C ALA A 177 -14.56 -3.03 -13.47
N LEU A 178 -14.58 -3.81 -14.56
CA LEU A 178 -14.33 -5.26 -14.56
C LEU A 178 -13.00 -5.69 -13.88
N ASN A 179 -12.01 -4.80 -13.77
CA ASN A 179 -10.72 -5.05 -13.11
C ASN A 179 -10.28 -3.90 -12.18
N ASP A 180 -11.21 -3.08 -11.70
CA ASP A 180 -10.91 -1.91 -10.86
C ASP A 180 -11.62 -2.01 -9.50
N PRO A 181 -10.99 -2.64 -8.49
CA PRO A 181 -11.59 -2.88 -7.20
C PRO A 181 -11.64 -1.62 -6.35
N VAL A 182 -12.76 -1.45 -5.64
CA VAL A 182 -12.95 -0.41 -4.62
C VAL A 182 -12.01 -0.69 -3.45
N ARG A 183 -11.25 0.32 -3.02
CA ARG A 183 -10.30 0.22 -1.90
C ARG A 183 -10.83 0.81 -0.60
N GLU A 184 -11.93 1.53 -0.66
CA GLU A 184 -12.50 2.30 0.45
C GLU A 184 -14.01 2.43 0.26
N ILE A 185 -14.78 2.23 1.33
CA ILE A 185 -16.25 2.25 1.31
C ILE A 185 -16.77 3.21 2.39
N PHE A 186 -17.85 3.93 2.09
CA PHE A 186 -18.44 4.93 2.97
C PHE A 186 -19.75 4.42 3.56
N ILE A 187 -19.64 3.77 4.72
CA ILE A 187 -20.70 2.96 5.32
C ILE A 187 -21.94 3.78 5.72
N HIS A 188 -21.74 4.98 6.27
CA HIS A 188 -22.84 5.88 6.65
C HIS A 188 -23.36 6.74 5.47
N GLY A 189 -23.05 6.33 4.23
CA GLY A 189 -23.29 7.09 3.01
C GLY A 189 -22.44 8.37 2.96
N PRO A 190 -22.53 9.13 1.85
CA PRO A 190 -21.90 10.45 1.74
C PRO A 190 -22.60 11.53 2.59
N GLY A 191 -23.24 11.17 3.70
CA GLY A 191 -24.12 12.06 4.46
C GLY A 191 -24.30 11.67 5.93
N SER A 192 -23.25 11.81 6.72
CA SER A 192 -23.33 12.37 8.09
C SER A 192 -21.96 12.61 8.74
N ASP A 193 -20.87 12.25 8.07
CA ASP A 193 -19.71 13.13 8.00
C ASP A 193 -19.59 13.59 6.54
N PRO A 194 -19.38 14.88 6.26
CA PRO A 194 -19.19 15.31 4.88
C PRO A 194 -17.97 14.55 4.38
N SER A 195 -18.10 13.78 3.29
CA SER A 195 -16.93 13.55 2.46
C SER A 195 -16.43 14.95 2.11
N ILE A 196 -15.32 15.36 2.71
CA ILE A 196 -14.73 16.66 2.47
C ILE A 196 -14.25 16.63 1.03
N SER A 197 -15.06 17.17 0.12
CA SER A 197 -14.64 17.35 -1.26
C SER A 197 -13.64 18.50 -1.27
N VAL A 198 -12.38 18.15 -1.51
CA VAL A 198 -11.35 19.13 -1.85
C VAL A 198 -11.55 19.46 -3.32
N ASP A 199 -12.16 20.61 -3.60
CA ASP A 199 -12.38 21.03 -4.98
C ASP A 199 -11.04 21.47 -5.57
N SER A 200 -10.53 20.69 -6.51
CA SER A 200 -9.42 21.08 -7.36
C SER A 200 -9.89 22.11 -8.38
N VAL A 201 -9.35 23.32 -8.29
CA VAL A 201 -9.56 24.36 -9.30
C VAL A 201 -8.31 24.40 -10.17
N ALA A 202 -8.46 23.95 -11.43
CA ALA A 202 -7.42 24.14 -12.43
C ALA A 202 -7.13 25.64 -12.54
N THR A 203 -5.86 26.02 -12.40
CA THR A 203 -5.44 27.41 -12.56
C THR A 203 -5.08 27.71 -14.00
N ASP A 204 -4.97 28.99 -14.34
CA ASP A 204 -4.42 29.45 -15.62
C ASP A 204 -2.93 29.06 -15.80
N HIS A 205 -2.25 28.57 -14.76
CA HIS A 205 -0.88 28.07 -14.86
C HIS A 205 -0.85 26.56 -15.11
N PRO A 206 -0.36 26.10 -16.28
CA PRO A 206 -0.18 24.68 -16.57
C PRO A 206 0.76 24.04 -15.55
N GLY A 207 0.47 22.80 -15.15
CA GLY A 207 1.29 22.09 -14.15
C GLY A 207 0.90 22.35 -12.68
N ILE A 208 -0.09 23.21 -12.42
CA ILE A 208 -0.55 23.58 -11.06
C ILE A 208 -2.00 23.19 -10.81
N VAL A 209 -2.25 22.52 -9.69
CA VAL A 209 -3.59 22.27 -9.17
C VAL A 209 -3.76 23.02 -7.85
N VAL A 210 -4.62 24.04 -7.84
CA VAL A 210 -5.00 24.75 -6.61
C VAL A 210 -6.19 24.06 -5.96
N HIS A 211 -6.18 24.02 -4.64
CA HIS A 211 -7.18 23.33 -3.86
C HIS A 211 -7.93 24.32 -2.98
N ALA A 212 -9.27 24.21 -2.96
CA ALA A 212 -10.12 24.91 -2.03
C ALA A 212 -10.60 23.95 -0.93
N PHE A 213 -10.59 24.41 0.33
CA PHE A 213 -11.02 23.62 1.48
C PHE A 213 -12.17 24.31 2.19
N PRO A 214 -13.08 23.56 2.82
CA PRO A 214 -14.17 24.17 3.59
C PRO A 214 -13.63 25.01 4.75
N ALA A 215 -14.27 26.14 5.01
CA ALA A 215 -13.79 27.15 5.97
C ALA A 215 -13.65 26.63 7.41
N HIS A 216 -14.43 25.61 7.80
CA HIS A 216 -14.42 25.04 9.15
C HIS A 216 -13.25 24.09 9.44
N TYR A 217 -12.57 23.56 8.41
CA TYR A 217 -11.41 22.65 8.58
C TYR A 217 -10.06 23.38 8.73
N ASN A 218 -10.08 24.69 8.95
CA ASN A 218 -8.87 25.50 9.12
C ASN A 218 -8.37 25.56 10.57
N SER A 219 -8.92 24.72 11.45
CA SER A 219 -8.53 24.64 12.86
C SER A 219 -8.09 23.23 13.22
N PHE A 220 -7.06 23.11 14.04
CA PHE A 220 -6.54 21.83 14.52
C PHE A 220 -6.20 21.90 16.01
N GLU A 221 -6.19 20.74 16.64
CA GLU A 221 -5.68 20.53 17.99
C GLU A 221 -4.40 19.70 17.91
N VAL A 222 -3.39 20.10 18.69
CA VAL A 222 -2.15 19.34 18.87
C VAL A 222 -2.42 18.30 19.95
N LEU A 223 -2.19 17.02 19.63
CA LEU A 223 -2.31 15.95 20.61
C LEU A 223 -1.07 15.94 21.50
N GLU A 224 -1.22 15.61 22.80
CA GLU A 224 -0.11 15.59 23.75
C GLU A 224 1.09 14.79 23.21
N ASP A 225 2.26 15.43 23.19
CA ASP A 225 3.52 14.85 22.74
C ASP A 225 4.04 13.83 23.76
N ALA A 226 4.71 12.78 23.28
CA ALA A 226 5.53 11.92 24.14
C ALA A 226 6.86 12.64 24.48
N ASP A 227 7.32 12.56 25.74
CA ASP A 227 8.56 13.20 26.20
C ASP A 227 9.79 12.80 25.35
N ASP A 228 10.51 13.79 24.81
CA ASP A 228 11.52 13.63 23.74
C ASP A 228 12.95 13.29 24.21
N GLU A 229 13.25 13.22 25.51
CA GLU A 229 14.67 13.16 25.95
C GLU A 229 15.42 11.87 25.55
N ILE A 230 14.73 10.87 24.99
CA ILE A 230 15.27 9.53 24.75
C ILE A 230 15.36 9.17 23.24
N ASP A 231 14.63 9.86 22.35
CA ASP A 231 14.45 9.40 20.97
C ASP A 231 15.47 9.94 19.95
N ALA A 232 15.86 9.06 19.04
CA ALA A 232 16.89 9.28 18.04
C ALA A 232 16.42 10.07 16.79
N THR A 233 15.12 10.27 16.66
CA THR A 233 14.47 11.00 15.55
C THR A 233 13.41 11.96 16.10
N PRO A 234 13.16 13.11 15.43
CA PRO A 234 12.10 14.02 15.86
C PRO A 234 10.76 13.31 15.87
N ALA A 235 10.06 13.35 17.01
CA ALA A 235 8.73 12.76 17.13
C ALA A 235 7.77 13.38 16.08
N PRO A 236 6.90 12.57 15.45
CA PRO A 236 5.89 13.08 14.53
C PRO A 236 5.08 14.22 15.15
N TYR A 237 4.73 15.25 14.38
CA TYR A 237 3.90 16.34 14.87
C TYR A 237 2.45 15.86 14.79
N ILE A 238 1.82 15.61 15.94
CA ILE A 238 0.51 14.96 15.97
C ILE A 238 -0.60 16.01 16.05
N VAL A 239 -1.46 16.05 15.04
CA VAL A 239 -2.62 16.93 15.01
C VAL A 239 -3.90 16.21 14.60
N THR A 240 -5.01 16.69 15.17
CA THR A 240 -6.36 16.37 14.74
C THR A 240 -7.02 17.61 14.16
N VAL A 241 -7.84 17.44 13.12
CA VAL A 241 -8.64 18.51 12.54
C VAL A 241 -10.08 18.21 12.91
N ASP A 242 -10.81 19.21 13.40
CA ASP A 242 -12.24 19.07 13.76
C ASP A 242 -12.54 17.88 14.70
N GLY A 243 -11.60 17.55 15.60
CA GLY A 243 -11.73 16.46 16.56
C GLY A 243 -11.63 15.03 15.99
N ASN A 244 -11.39 14.87 14.68
CA ASN A 244 -11.25 13.56 14.05
C ASN A 244 -9.79 13.31 13.60
N PRO A 245 -9.08 12.35 14.23
CA PRO A 245 -7.69 12.03 13.88
C PRO A 245 -7.54 11.40 12.48
N ASN A 246 -8.62 10.80 11.97
CA ASN A 246 -8.68 9.96 10.77
C ASN A 246 -9.41 10.64 9.61
N LEU A 247 -9.55 11.97 9.63
CA LEU A 247 -10.07 12.71 8.48
C LEU A 247 -9.07 12.59 7.32
N TYR A 248 -9.26 11.62 6.44
CA TYR A 248 -8.55 11.52 5.18
C TYR A 248 -9.34 12.25 4.10
N ALA A 249 -8.78 13.32 3.53
CA ALA A 249 -9.34 13.86 2.29
C ALA A 249 -9.19 12.81 1.20
N THR A 250 -10.28 12.49 0.52
CA THR A 250 -10.23 11.81 -0.77
C THR A 250 -9.68 12.81 -1.78
N HIS A 251 -8.35 12.93 -1.90
CA HIS A 251 -7.52 13.51 -2.99
C HIS A 251 -6.11 13.80 -2.41
N ALA A 252 -4.97 13.46 -3.02
CA ALA A 252 -4.66 12.85 -4.30
C ALA A 252 -3.62 11.74 -4.07
N ARG A 253 -3.81 10.59 -4.74
CA ARG A 253 -2.86 9.48 -4.68
C ARG A 253 -1.82 9.64 -5.78
N SER A 254 -0.59 9.19 -5.52
CA SER A 254 0.44 9.07 -6.54
C SER A 254 -0.09 8.28 -7.74
N ASN A 255 0.19 8.75 -8.97
CA ASN A 255 -0.03 8.00 -10.20
C ASN A 255 1.10 7.00 -10.48
N ALA A 256 2.18 7.03 -9.68
CA ALA A 256 3.26 6.05 -9.77
C ALA A 256 2.76 4.66 -9.38
N ASN A 257 3.37 3.62 -9.95
CA ASN A 257 3.13 2.25 -9.51
C ASN A 257 3.78 2.03 -8.14
N LEU A 258 3.07 2.36 -7.06
CA LEU A 258 3.58 2.16 -5.70
C LEU A 258 3.54 0.68 -5.28
N GLN A 259 2.71 -0.15 -5.93
CA GLN A 259 2.50 -1.54 -5.55
C GLN A 259 3.75 -2.41 -5.72
N CYS A 260 4.62 -2.09 -6.69
CA CYS A 260 5.88 -2.82 -6.84
C CYS A 260 6.85 -2.60 -5.66
N TYR A 261 6.63 -1.58 -4.84
CA TYR A 261 7.39 -1.31 -3.61
C TYR A 261 6.63 -1.68 -2.34
N ASN A 262 5.36 -2.11 -2.47
CA ASN A 262 4.59 -2.75 -1.41
C ASN A 262 4.95 -4.24 -1.38
N ALA A 263 6.13 -4.53 -0.87
CA ALA A 263 6.72 -5.86 -0.90
C ALA A 263 6.57 -6.65 0.40
N PHE A 264 5.73 -6.19 1.35
CA PHE A 264 5.33 -7.07 2.44
C PHE A 264 4.45 -8.17 1.86
N ASN A 265 5.02 -9.36 1.74
CA ASN A 265 4.23 -10.55 1.52
C ASN A 265 3.41 -10.80 2.78
N THR A 266 2.17 -10.32 2.79
CA THR A 266 1.21 -10.53 3.89
C THR A 266 0.83 -12.00 4.07
N ASP A 267 1.27 -12.91 3.17
CA ASP A 267 1.14 -14.37 3.33
C ASP A 267 2.10 -14.96 4.40
N VAL A 268 2.97 -14.14 5.01
CA VAL A 268 3.82 -14.57 6.13
C VAL A 268 3.05 -14.38 7.44
N GLU A 269 2.42 -15.44 7.94
CA GLU A 269 1.63 -15.43 9.21
C GLU A 269 2.43 -15.00 10.45
N SER A 270 3.77 -15.03 10.37
CA SER A 270 4.67 -14.51 11.41
C SER A 270 6.07 -14.26 10.83
N MET A 271 6.62 -13.08 11.08
CA MET A 271 8.02 -12.73 10.80
C MET A 271 8.76 -12.55 12.13
N THR A 272 9.98 -13.04 12.25
CA THR A 272 10.83 -12.75 13.40
C THR A 272 11.27 -11.29 13.38
N VAL A 273 11.61 -10.72 14.54
CA VAL A 273 12.17 -9.36 14.60
C VAL A 273 13.43 -9.24 13.74
N GLY A 274 14.27 -10.28 13.69
CA GLY A 274 15.46 -10.31 12.84
C GLY A 274 15.13 -10.23 11.35
N GLU A 275 14.18 -11.02 10.86
CA GLU A 275 13.73 -10.96 9.46
C GLU A 275 13.10 -9.60 9.10
N LEU A 276 12.39 -8.97 10.04
CA LEU A 276 11.87 -7.62 9.87
C LEU A 276 13.00 -6.60 9.76
N THR A 277 13.99 -6.67 10.64
CA THR A 277 15.18 -5.81 10.60
C THR A 277 15.93 -5.99 9.28
N ASP A 278 16.22 -7.22 8.87
CA ASP A 278 16.91 -7.53 7.61
C ASP A 278 16.14 -6.96 6.40
N TYR A 279 14.81 -7.05 6.42
CA TYR A 279 13.98 -6.46 5.38
C TYR A 279 14.07 -4.94 5.35
N LEU A 280 13.95 -4.28 6.50
CA LEU A 280 14.03 -2.82 6.60
C LEU A 280 15.41 -2.31 6.18
N GLU A 281 16.48 -3.00 6.58
CA GLU A 281 17.84 -2.72 6.14
C GLU A 281 17.99 -2.90 4.63
N HIS A 282 17.44 -3.99 4.07
CA HIS A 282 17.45 -4.20 2.63
C HIS A 282 16.71 -3.07 1.89
N TYR A 283 15.53 -2.67 2.37
CA TYR A 283 14.73 -1.60 1.79
C TYR A 283 15.48 -0.26 1.81
N ALA A 284 16.09 0.08 2.95
CA ALA A 284 16.89 1.30 3.09
C ALA A 284 18.14 1.29 2.19
N ASN A 285 18.82 0.15 2.08
CA ASN A 285 19.97 -0.02 1.19
C ASN A 285 19.57 0.12 -0.29
N SER A 286 18.44 -0.49 -0.70
CA SER A 286 17.89 -0.33 -2.04
C SER A 286 17.57 1.13 -2.34
N PHE A 287 16.89 1.81 -1.42
CA PHE A 287 16.60 3.24 -1.55
C PHE A 287 17.87 4.09 -1.67
N GLN A 288 18.88 3.82 -0.84
CA GLN A 288 20.17 4.50 -0.90
C GLN A 288 20.83 4.31 -2.28
N SER A 289 20.82 3.10 -2.83
CA SER A 289 21.43 2.77 -4.12
C SER A 289 20.61 3.21 -5.35
N GLU A 290 19.37 3.68 -5.18
CA GLU A 290 18.49 4.00 -6.30
C GLU A 290 18.85 5.36 -6.96
N ASP A 291 19.31 5.31 -8.20
CA ASP A 291 19.73 6.51 -8.93
C ASP A 291 18.58 7.19 -9.70
N ASP A 292 17.46 6.51 -9.91
CA ASP A 292 16.26 7.10 -10.51
C ASP A 292 15.44 7.87 -9.44
N PRO A 293 15.35 9.21 -9.51
CA PRO A 293 14.59 9.99 -8.53
C PRO A 293 13.09 9.66 -8.53
N SER A 294 12.54 9.20 -9.66
CA SER A 294 11.14 8.76 -9.73
C SER A 294 10.93 7.45 -8.95
N ILE A 295 11.84 6.48 -9.09
CA ILE A 295 11.78 5.24 -8.32
C ILE A 295 11.97 5.52 -6.82
N ALA A 296 12.98 6.32 -6.47
CA ALA A 296 13.24 6.70 -5.09
C ALA A 296 12.02 7.37 -4.43
N LEU A 297 11.31 8.24 -5.16
CA LEU A 297 10.06 8.84 -4.68
C LEU A 297 8.92 7.82 -4.58
N ALA A 298 8.82 6.87 -5.50
CA ALA A 298 7.82 5.81 -5.39
C ALA A 298 8.06 4.95 -4.14
N MET A 299 9.31 4.66 -3.79
CA MET A 299 9.65 3.95 -2.54
C MET A 299 9.19 4.74 -1.30
N ILE A 300 9.54 6.03 -1.22
CA ILE A 300 9.12 6.91 -0.12
C ILE A 300 7.59 6.96 0.00
N GLN A 301 6.89 7.15 -1.11
CA GLN A 301 5.42 7.30 -1.12
C GLN A 301 4.69 5.97 -0.88
N ALA A 302 5.32 4.84 -1.17
CA ALA A 302 4.76 3.52 -0.90
C ALA A 302 4.82 3.18 0.60
N ASN A 303 5.99 3.33 1.23
CA ASN A 303 6.20 2.94 2.64
C ASN A 303 7.19 3.88 3.35
N PRO A 304 6.78 5.11 3.71
CA PRO A 304 7.69 6.09 4.32
C PRO A 304 8.26 5.60 5.64
N GLY A 305 7.48 4.82 6.40
CA GLY A 305 7.92 4.23 7.68
C GLY A 305 9.09 3.25 7.56
N HIS A 306 9.26 2.57 6.41
CA HIS A 306 10.41 1.66 6.21
C HIS A 306 11.74 2.40 6.14
N LEU A 307 11.69 3.71 5.83
CA LEU A 307 12.85 4.58 5.70
C LEU A 307 13.03 5.49 6.92
N ALA A 308 12.19 5.39 7.95
CA ALA A 308 12.33 6.16 9.19
C ALA A 308 13.75 6.10 9.81
N PRO A 309 14.49 4.96 9.78
CA PRO A 309 15.87 4.90 10.29
C PRO A 309 16.83 5.90 9.63
N ILE A 310 16.57 6.36 8.40
CA ILE A 310 17.47 7.33 7.74
C ILE A 310 17.40 8.74 8.37
N LEU A 311 16.43 8.98 9.25
CA LEU A 311 16.31 10.21 10.03
C LEU A 311 17.06 10.18 11.36
N ASP A 312 17.56 9.00 11.77
CA ASP A 312 18.26 8.80 13.03
C ASP A 312 19.52 9.68 13.11
N VAL A 313 19.53 10.65 14.03
CA VAL A 313 20.67 11.54 14.23
C VAL A 313 21.78 10.94 15.09
N GLN A 314 21.53 9.86 15.81
CA GLN A 314 22.56 9.09 16.52
C GLN A 314 23.49 8.37 15.54
N THR A 315 23.04 8.20 14.29
CA THR A 315 23.84 7.72 13.17
C THR A 315 24.07 8.86 12.16
N PRO A 316 25.10 9.71 12.32
CA PRO A 316 25.23 10.96 11.55
C PRO A 316 25.26 10.83 10.03
N LYS A 317 25.61 9.65 9.50
CA LYS A 317 25.63 9.37 8.05
C LYS A 317 24.24 9.12 7.46
N ASN A 318 23.23 8.83 8.28
CA ASN A 318 21.89 8.51 7.80
C ASN A 318 21.25 9.71 7.10
N ILE A 319 21.40 10.92 7.65
CA ILE A 319 20.91 12.14 7.01
C ILE A 319 21.63 12.45 5.70
N GLU A 320 22.87 11.98 5.51
CA GLU A 320 23.58 12.16 4.25
C GLU A 320 22.80 11.51 3.11
N VAL A 321 22.10 10.39 3.32
CA VAL A 321 21.26 9.76 2.29
C VAL A 321 20.23 10.75 1.76
N LEU A 322 19.52 11.45 2.64
CA LEU A 322 18.54 12.47 2.24
C LEU A 322 19.17 13.66 1.53
N VAL A 323 20.33 14.12 2.02
CA VAL A 323 21.08 15.21 1.36
C VAL A 323 21.52 14.80 -0.05
N HIS A 324 21.96 13.56 -0.25
CA HIS A 324 22.37 13.02 -1.56
C HIS A 324 21.20 12.83 -2.52
N LYS A 325 19.97 12.55 -2.02
CA LYS A 325 18.76 12.44 -2.87
C LYS A 325 18.16 13.79 -3.26
N ALA A 326 18.50 14.86 -2.54
CA ALA A 326 17.90 16.19 -2.77
C ALA A 326 18.03 16.73 -4.21
N PRO A 327 19.18 16.62 -4.91
CA PRO A 327 19.29 17.09 -6.29
C PRO A 327 18.36 16.35 -7.26
N GLY A 328 18.26 15.03 -7.13
CA GLY A 328 17.33 14.22 -7.93
C GLY A 328 15.87 14.57 -7.65
N HIS A 329 15.52 14.79 -6.39
CA HIS A 329 14.18 15.22 -6.01
C HIS A 329 13.84 16.62 -6.54
N ALA A 330 14.77 17.58 -6.43
CA ALA A 330 14.63 18.92 -7.01
C ALA A 330 14.40 18.86 -8.53
N LEU A 331 15.11 17.96 -9.23
CA LEU A 331 14.93 17.75 -10.66
C LEU A 331 13.56 17.15 -10.98
N GLN A 332 13.07 16.19 -10.19
CA GLN A 332 11.72 15.65 -10.37
C GLN A 332 10.66 16.73 -10.19
N ARG A 333 10.82 17.60 -9.18
CA ARG A 333 9.92 18.76 -8.97
C ARG A 333 9.92 19.69 -10.18
N PHE A 334 11.08 19.96 -10.78
CA PHE A 334 11.18 20.74 -12.01
C PHE A 334 10.44 20.06 -13.17
N ILE A 335 10.71 18.78 -13.44
CA ILE A 335 10.07 18.04 -14.53
C ILE A 335 8.53 18.04 -14.36
N GLN A 336 8.05 17.76 -13.15
CA GLN A 336 6.62 17.67 -12.89
C GLN A 336 5.90 19.03 -12.95
N SER A 337 6.56 20.10 -12.51
CA SER A 337 6.02 21.47 -12.67
C SER A 337 6.02 21.95 -14.13
N HIS A 338 6.81 21.31 -15.00
CA HIS A 338 6.92 21.66 -16.43
C HIS A 338 6.40 20.56 -17.35
N SER A 339 5.57 19.63 -16.85
CA SER A 339 5.10 18.46 -17.60
C SER A 339 4.29 18.80 -18.87
N TYR A 340 3.92 20.07 -19.03
CA TYR A 340 3.22 20.61 -20.20
C TYR A 340 4.15 21.00 -21.36
N LEU A 341 5.47 21.04 -21.16
CA LEU A 341 6.42 21.37 -22.22
C LEU A 341 6.55 20.19 -23.19
N ASP A 342 6.50 20.46 -24.49
CA ASP A 342 6.63 19.45 -25.56
C ASP A 342 7.86 18.55 -25.35
N ARG A 343 9.02 19.14 -25.01
CA ARG A 343 10.25 18.38 -24.75
C ARG A 343 10.11 17.33 -23.64
N ILE A 344 9.27 17.59 -22.62
CA ILE A 344 9.02 16.66 -21.52
C ILE A 344 8.01 15.60 -21.94
N ILE A 345 6.98 15.99 -22.68
CA ILE A 345 6.00 15.06 -23.25
C ILE A 345 6.70 14.05 -24.18
N ASP A 346 7.57 14.53 -25.07
CA ASP A 346 8.35 13.71 -25.98
C ASP A 346 9.27 12.75 -25.21
N ALA A 347 10.00 13.25 -24.21
CA ALA A 347 10.88 12.42 -23.37
C ALA A 347 10.11 11.34 -22.59
N MET A 348 8.90 11.63 -22.11
CA MET A 348 8.04 10.63 -21.46
C MET A 348 7.60 9.53 -22.42
N GLN A 349 7.30 9.88 -23.68
CA GLN A 349 6.97 8.91 -24.72
C GLN A 349 8.19 8.06 -25.10
N GLU A 350 9.36 8.68 -25.22
CA GLU A 350 10.61 7.96 -25.47
C GLU A 350 10.95 6.98 -24.35
N GLN A 351 10.82 7.40 -23.09
CA GLN A 351 11.05 6.54 -21.92
C GLN A 351 10.10 5.34 -21.93
N ALA A 352 8.81 5.56 -22.23
CA ALA A 352 7.83 4.48 -22.31
C ALA A 352 8.11 3.47 -23.44
N ASN A 353 8.76 3.91 -24.52
CA ASN A 353 9.12 3.08 -25.67
C ASN A 353 10.53 2.47 -25.58
N ALA A 354 11.30 2.81 -24.54
CA ALA A 354 12.68 2.39 -24.41
C ALA A 354 12.82 0.89 -24.12
N THR A 355 13.75 0.23 -24.82
CA THR A 355 14.04 -1.21 -24.62
C THR A 355 14.78 -1.49 -23.31
N LEU A 356 15.51 -0.50 -22.79
CA LEU A 356 16.23 -0.57 -21.52
C LEU A 356 15.68 0.52 -20.58
N PRO A 357 15.38 0.19 -19.31
CA PRO A 357 14.93 1.19 -18.34
C PRO A 357 15.98 2.28 -18.16
N GLN A 358 15.56 3.54 -18.31
CA GLN A 358 16.36 4.73 -18.00
C GLN A 358 15.47 5.75 -17.28
N PRO A 359 16.04 6.56 -16.38
CA PRO A 359 15.28 7.59 -15.70
C PRO A 359 14.88 8.71 -16.69
N LEU A 360 13.73 9.34 -16.46
CA LEU A 360 13.19 10.36 -17.37
C LEU A 360 14.17 11.52 -17.61
N TRP A 361 14.94 11.90 -16.59
CA TRP A 361 15.95 12.94 -16.72
C TRP A 361 17.04 12.59 -17.74
N ALA A 362 17.36 11.30 -17.95
CA ALA A 362 18.41 10.89 -18.89
C ALA A 362 17.95 11.06 -20.35
N HIS A 363 16.64 10.99 -20.62
CA HIS A 363 16.07 11.32 -21.92
C HIS A 363 16.10 12.84 -22.18
N LEU A 364 15.87 13.64 -21.14
CA LEU A 364 15.87 15.10 -21.23
C LEU A 364 17.27 15.71 -21.34
N TRP A 365 18.26 15.10 -20.66
CA TRP A 365 19.64 15.57 -20.61
C TRP A 365 20.63 14.42 -20.84
N PRO A 366 20.68 13.84 -22.06
CA PRO A 366 21.51 12.66 -22.35
C PRO A 366 23.00 12.92 -22.15
N GLU A 367 23.45 14.17 -22.35
CA GLU A 367 24.85 14.58 -22.13
C GLU A 367 25.29 14.40 -20.67
N ALA A 368 24.35 14.56 -19.72
CA ALA A 368 24.63 14.43 -18.30
C ALA A 368 24.76 12.97 -17.85
N ALA A 369 24.26 11.99 -18.62
CA ALA A 369 24.22 10.58 -18.24
C ALA A 369 25.62 9.95 -18.05
N THR A 370 26.67 10.59 -18.58
CA THR A 370 28.06 10.13 -18.42
C THR A 370 28.77 10.71 -17.18
N SER A 371 28.10 11.61 -16.44
CA SER A 371 28.62 12.22 -15.22
C SER A 371 28.53 11.30 -14.01
N ASN A 372 29.44 11.43 -13.06
CA ASN A 372 29.39 10.74 -11.77
C ASN A 372 28.22 11.23 -10.88
N ASN A 373 27.72 12.45 -11.10
CA ASN A 373 26.60 13.04 -10.35
C ASN A 373 25.63 13.73 -11.33
N PRO A 374 24.91 12.97 -12.16
CA PRO A 374 24.16 13.51 -13.29
C PRO A 374 23.07 14.49 -12.85
N THR A 375 22.31 14.16 -11.81
CA THR A 375 21.21 15.00 -11.30
C THR A 375 21.70 16.32 -10.73
N SER A 376 22.86 16.34 -10.05
CA SER A 376 23.48 17.57 -9.55
C SER A 376 24.02 18.44 -10.68
N LEU A 377 24.59 17.83 -11.72
CA LEU A 377 25.07 18.54 -12.91
C LEU A 377 23.92 19.22 -13.65
N VAL A 378 22.82 18.49 -13.88
CA VAL A 378 21.61 19.03 -14.51
C VAL A 378 20.99 20.13 -13.66
N LEU A 379 20.89 19.92 -12.34
CA LEU A 379 20.32 20.96 -11.47
C LEU A 379 21.16 22.25 -11.48
N SER A 380 22.49 22.12 -11.52
CA SER A 380 23.41 23.27 -11.61
C SER A 380 23.27 24.02 -12.94
N SER A 381 22.89 23.35 -14.02
CA SER A 381 22.63 24.03 -15.31
C SER A 381 21.26 24.71 -15.33
N LEU A 382 20.25 24.13 -14.68
CA LEU A 382 18.90 24.69 -14.55
C LEU A 382 18.82 25.85 -13.54
N VAL A 383 19.71 25.89 -12.56
CA VAL A 383 19.74 26.89 -11.49
C VAL A 383 21.19 27.33 -11.25
N PRO A 384 21.78 28.12 -12.16
CA PRO A 384 23.22 28.44 -12.11
C PRO A 384 23.59 29.42 -10.99
N ASN A 385 22.63 30.16 -10.46
CA ASN A 385 22.86 31.05 -9.31
C ASN A 385 22.97 30.21 -8.02
N SER A 386 24.09 30.33 -7.32
CA SER A 386 24.39 29.52 -6.13
C SER A 386 23.38 29.69 -4.99
N ALA A 387 22.88 30.91 -4.75
CA ALA A 387 21.88 31.16 -3.71
C ALA A 387 20.55 30.49 -4.07
N ASN A 388 20.12 30.60 -5.33
CA ASN A 388 18.93 29.93 -5.84
C ASN A 388 19.09 28.41 -5.83
N HIS A 389 20.27 27.90 -6.15
CA HIS A 389 20.56 26.47 -6.13
C HIS A 389 20.44 25.91 -4.71
N SER A 390 21.04 26.58 -3.71
CA SER A 390 20.88 26.23 -2.30
C SER A 390 19.42 26.28 -1.85
N LEU A 391 18.65 27.25 -2.34
CA LEU A 391 17.23 27.37 -2.03
C LEU A 391 16.42 26.19 -2.58
N VAL A 392 16.63 25.82 -3.84
CA VAL A 392 15.94 24.68 -4.45
C VAL A 392 16.30 23.36 -3.74
N LEU A 393 17.55 23.21 -3.30
CA LEU A 393 17.96 22.05 -2.49
C LEU A 393 17.31 22.05 -1.10
N ALA A 394 17.24 23.19 -0.42
CA ALA A 394 16.53 23.30 0.87
C ALA A 394 15.06 22.89 0.73
N LEU A 395 14.41 23.35 -0.33
CA LEU A 395 13.03 22.99 -0.64
C LEU A 395 12.86 21.49 -0.87
N ALA A 396 13.76 20.88 -1.64
CA ALA A 396 13.76 19.46 -1.89
C ALA A 396 14.02 18.64 -0.61
N GLN A 397 14.97 19.06 0.22
CA GLN A 397 15.30 18.41 1.49
C GLN A 397 14.12 18.43 2.45
N PHE A 398 13.47 19.59 2.62
CA PHE A 398 12.30 19.70 3.50
C PHE A 398 11.13 18.85 2.98
N CYS A 399 10.90 18.85 1.66
CA CYS A 399 9.86 18.03 1.04
C CYS A 399 10.09 16.51 1.23
N LEU A 400 11.33 16.04 1.11
CA LEU A 400 11.68 14.64 1.40
C LEU A 400 11.54 14.32 2.88
N PHE A 401 12.01 15.22 3.75
CA PHE A 401 11.90 15.06 5.20
C PHE A 401 10.45 14.92 5.65
N LEU A 402 9.54 15.79 5.19
CA LEU A 402 8.13 15.71 5.55
C LEU A 402 7.48 14.41 5.07
N GLN A 403 7.83 13.91 3.87
CA GLN A 403 7.29 12.64 3.38
C GLN A 403 7.67 11.44 4.27
N LEU A 404 8.83 11.50 4.93
CA LEU A 404 9.33 10.43 5.80
C LEU A 404 8.94 10.59 7.26
N ASN A 405 9.12 11.80 7.81
CA ASN A 405 8.90 12.10 9.22
C ASN A 405 7.43 12.42 9.52
N GLN A 406 6.72 13.01 8.56
CA GLN A 406 5.34 13.47 8.71
C GLN A 406 4.39 12.88 7.65
N PRO A 407 4.40 11.56 7.37
CA PRO A 407 3.57 11.00 6.31
C PRO A 407 2.07 11.21 6.56
N GLU A 408 1.63 11.15 7.83
CA GLU A 408 0.22 11.38 8.19
C GLU A 408 -0.27 12.80 7.93
N ILE A 409 0.62 13.79 7.94
CA ILE A 409 0.31 15.18 7.59
C ILE A 409 0.54 15.38 6.09
N TYR A 410 1.73 15.04 5.58
CA TYR A 410 2.14 15.34 4.21
C TYR A 410 1.15 14.78 3.18
N PHE A 411 0.66 13.55 3.37
CA PHE A 411 -0.32 12.93 2.46
C PHE A 411 -1.78 13.21 2.83
N ASN A 412 -2.02 14.06 3.83
CA ASN A 412 -3.34 14.50 4.26
C ASN A 412 -3.55 15.98 3.94
N ALA A 413 -4.22 16.23 2.81
CA ALA A 413 -4.44 17.57 2.30
C ALA A 413 -5.21 18.49 3.27
N ILE A 414 -6.09 17.95 4.11
CA ILE A 414 -6.84 18.72 5.11
C ILE A 414 -5.91 19.18 6.24
N LYS A 415 -5.06 18.29 6.76
CA LYS A 415 -4.07 18.64 7.80
C LYS A 415 -3.09 19.69 7.28
N VAL A 416 -2.62 19.54 6.04
CA VAL A 416 -1.80 20.57 5.37
C VAL A 416 -2.55 21.90 5.26
N SER A 417 -3.82 21.88 4.87
CA SER A 417 -4.64 23.08 4.79
C SER A 417 -4.72 23.83 6.10
N ALA A 418 -5.06 23.14 7.19
CA ALA A 418 -5.18 23.76 8.51
C ALA A 418 -3.87 24.45 8.93
N LEU A 419 -2.72 23.79 8.72
CA LEU A 419 -1.41 24.35 9.03
C LEU A 419 -1.04 25.57 8.17
N VAL A 420 -1.29 25.49 6.87
CA VAL A 420 -1.02 26.58 5.92
C VAL A 420 -1.90 27.80 6.21
N HIS A 421 -3.19 27.59 6.48
CA HIS A 421 -4.12 28.65 6.83
C HIS A 421 -3.67 29.40 8.10
N GLN A 422 -3.21 28.69 9.13
CA GLN A 422 -2.69 29.32 10.34
C GLN A 422 -1.41 30.12 10.07
N ALA A 423 -0.48 29.56 9.29
CA ALA A 423 0.74 30.28 8.90
C ALA A 423 0.41 31.57 8.13
N CYS A 424 -0.53 31.51 7.19
CA CYS A 424 -1.00 32.67 6.44
C CYS A 424 -1.66 33.72 7.34
N HIS A 425 -2.49 33.31 8.30
CA HIS A 425 -3.10 34.21 9.28
C HIS A 425 -2.04 34.91 10.16
N LYS A 426 -1.01 34.18 10.62
CA LYS A 426 0.10 34.72 11.42
C LYS A 426 0.93 35.77 10.67
N HIS A 427 1.10 35.59 9.36
CA HIS A 427 2.00 36.41 8.52
C HIS A 427 1.27 37.37 7.56
N GLY A 428 -0.07 37.49 7.65
CA GLY A 428 -0.87 38.42 6.84
C GLY A 428 -0.97 38.07 5.36
N GLY A 429 -0.68 36.81 4.98
CA GLY A 429 -0.74 36.32 3.60
C GLY A 429 -2.05 35.60 3.27
N LEU A 430 -2.31 35.38 1.97
CA LEU A 430 -3.39 34.50 1.53
C LEU A 430 -2.89 33.05 1.42
N PRO A 431 -3.69 32.05 1.83
CA PRO A 431 -3.34 30.64 1.70
C PRO A 431 -3.18 30.26 0.22
N ARG A 432 -1.99 29.73 -0.11
CA ARG A 432 -1.66 29.18 -1.43
C ARG A 432 -1.44 27.70 -1.31
N LEU A 433 -2.55 26.98 -1.35
CA LEU A 433 -2.57 25.54 -1.21
C LEU A 433 -2.68 24.89 -2.58
N ALA A 434 -1.57 24.34 -3.05
CA ALA A 434 -1.48 23.77 -4.38
C ALA A 434 -0.56 22.55 -4.40
N THR A 435 -0.87 21.61 -5.29
CA THR A 435 -0.02 20.44 -5.61
C THR A 435 0.44 20.51 -7.05
N LEU A 436 1.68 20.12 -7.33
CA LEU A 436 2.14 19.89 -8.71
C LEU A 436 1.14 18.96 -9.42
N THR A 437 0.91 19.15 -10.72
CA THR A 437 0.10 18.20 -11.51
C THR A 437 0.60 16.78 -11.27
N LEU A 438 -0.31 15.84 -11.02
CA LEU A 438 0.02 14.46 -10.66
C LEU A 438 0.72 13.73 -11.82
N ALA A 439 2.05 13.72 -11.84
CA ALA A 439 2.82 13.05 -12.89
C ALA A 439 4.27 12.72 -12.47
N PRO A 440 4.57 11.49 -12.02
CA PRO A 440 3.64 10.50 -11.48
C PRO A 440 3.45 10.67 -9.96
N HIS A 441 4.19 11.55 -9.29
CA HIS A 441 4.25 11.61 -7.82
C HIS A 441 3.29 12.64 -7.22
N PHE A 442 2.87 12.43 -5.98
CA PHE A 442 2.17 13.44 -5.21
C PHE A 442 3.17 14.43 -4.58
N LEU A 443 3.13 15.70 -4.97
CA LEU A 443 4.06 16.73 -4.51
C LEU A 443 3.36 18.07 -4.25
N TRP A 444 3.65 18.70 -3.11
CA TRP A 444 3.20 20.06 -2.80
C TRP A 444 4.01 21.12 -3.56
N PHE A 445 3.39 22.26 -3.88
CA PHE A 445 4.08 23.42 -4.45
C PHE A 445 5.04 24.10 -3.47
N ASP A 446 5.92 24.92 -4.02
CA ASP A 446 6.95 25.63 -3.26
C ASP A 446 6.34 26.57 -2.21
N ALA A 447 5.28 27.31 -2.58
CA ALA A 447 4.55 28.18 -1.65
C ALA A 447 3.93 27.40 -0.47
N THR A 448 3.37 26.22 -0.75
CA THR A 448 2.78 25.36 0.28
C THR A 448 3.86 24.84 1.24
N LEU A 449 5.02 24.43 0.72
CA LEU A 449 6.15 24.00 1.55
C LEU A 449 6.74 25.15 2.38
N CYS A 450 6.85 26.37 1.83
CA CYS A 450 7.28 27.54 2.61
C CYS A 450 6.29 27.86 3.74
N ALA A 451 4.98 27.78 3.46
CA ALA A 451 3.95 27.97 4.47
C ALA A 451 3.99 26.88 5.57
N LEU A 452 4.24 25.62 5.22
CA LEU A 452 4.43 24.53 6.19
C LEU A 452 5.69 24.77 7.05
N ALA A 453 6.78 25.26 6.47
CA ALA A 453 7.99 25.63 7.22
C ALA A 453 7.75 26.81 8.19
N ALA A 454 6.87 27.75 7.84
CA ALA A 454 6.47 28.88 8.68
C ALA A 454 5.27 28.58 9.63
N SER A 455 4.72 27.36 9.57
CA SER A 455 3.59 26.93 10.40
C SER A 455 4.05 26.49 11.79
N PRO A 456 3.12 26.26 12.74
CA PRO A 456 3.47 25.70 14.05
C PRO A 456 4.21 24.36 13.99
N MET A 457 4.02 23.57 12.92
CA MET A 457 4.78 22.34 12.70
C MET A 457 6.27 22.64 12.42
N GLY A 458 6.56 23.69 11.65
CA GLY A 458 7.93 24.14 11.43
C GLY A 458 8.56 24.67 12.72
N ASP A 459 7.83 25.50 13.47
CA ASP A 459 8.24 25.97 14.80
C ASP A 459 8.54 24.77 15.72
N TYR A 460 7.66 23.76 15.75
CA TYR A 460 7.82 22.53 16.52
C TYR A 460 9.09 21.76 16.17
N PHE A 461 9.41 21.57 14.89
CA PHE A 461 10.65 20.87 14.52
C PHE A 461 11.89 21.63 14.98
N LEU A 462 11.86 22.97 14.90
CA LEU A 462 12.98 23.80 15.33
C LEU A 462 13.20 23.78 16.85
N THR A 463 12.22 23.34 17.66
CA THR A 463 12.42 23.12 19.09
C THR A 463 13.02 21.75 19.42
N ARG A 464 13.09 20.81 18.47
CA ARG A 464 13.59 19.45 18.71
C ARG A 464 15.12 19.42 18.68
N SER A 465 15.74 18.89 19.73
CA SER A 465 17.21 18.74 19.82
C SER A 465 17.78 17.66 18.90
N ASN A 466 16.95 16.71 18.46
CA ASN A 466 17.31 15.60 17.59
C ASN A 466 16.97 15.86 16.12
N LEU A 467 16.68 17.11 15.72
CA LEU A 467 16.53 17.47 14.32
C LEU A 467 17.90 17.64 13.65
N ALA A 468 18.11 16.99 12.52
CA ALA A 468 19.36 17.11 11.78
C ALA A 468 19.59 18.54 11.24
N ILE A 469 20.83 19.04 11.36
CA ILE A 469 21.22 20.41 10.97
C ILE A 469 20.80 20.79 9.54
N PRO A 470 20.99 19.95 8.49
CA PRO A 470 20.57 20.31 7.14
C PRO A 470 19.05 20.57 7.05
N ILE A 471 18.24 19.82 7.81
CA ILE A 471 16.79 20.01 7.84
C ILE A 471 16.43 21.27 8.62
N GLN A 472 17.07 21.53 9.75
CA GLN A 472 16.90 22.77 10.50
C GLN A 472 17.16 24.01 9.62
N GLN A 473 18.26 23.99 8.87
CA GLN A 473 18.62 25.07 7.94
C GLN A 473 17.59 25.21 6.81
N ALA A 474 17.13 24.10 6.25
CA ALA A 474 16.09 24.12 5.22
C ALA A 474 14.79 24.75 5.73
N ILE A 475 14.31 24.36 6.91
CA ILE A 475 13.10 24.93 7.54
C ILE A 475 13.28 26.44 7.75
N MET A 476 14.40 26.87 8.34
CA MET A 476 14.66 28.28 8.60
C MET A 476 14.66 29.11 7.32
N VAL A 477 15.32 28.64 6.26
CA VAL A 477 15.37 29.35 4.97
C VAL A 477 13.97 29.46 4.36
N LEU A 478 13.23 28.35 4.28
CA LEU A 478 11.90 28.33 3.66
C LEU A 478 10.88 29.16 4.45
N ALA A 479 10.96 29.15 5.79
CA ALA A 479 10.09 29.96 6.64
C ALA A 479 10.26 31.46 6.39
N THR A 480 11.49 31.93 6.10
CA THR A 480 11.75 33.35 5.80
C THR A 480 11.18 33.81 4.46
N LEU A 481 10.83 32.88 3.57
CA LEU A 481 10.22 33.19 2.27
C LEU A 481 8.70 33.27 2.32
N HIS A 482 8.08 32.89 3.43
CA HIS A 482 6.63 32.96 3.60
C HIS A 482 6.19 34.37 4.02
N PRO A 483 5.13 34.95 3.42
CA PRO A 483 4.32 34.41 2.33
C PRO A 483 4.97 34.56 0.95
N LEU A 484 4.88 33.51 0.13
CA LEU A 484 5.35 33.54 -1.25
C LEU A 484 4.24 34.03 -2.21
N ASP A 485 4.51 35.09 -2.98
CA ASP A 485 3.55 35.70 -3.91
C ASP A 485 3.39 34.93 -5.24
N VAL A 486 4.07 33.81 -5.39
CA VAL A 486 4.04 32.92 -6.56
C VAL A 486 3.93 31.46 -6.08
N PHE A 487 3.38 30.56 -6.89
CA PHE A 487 3.27 29.14 -6.51
C PHE A 487 4.61 28.39 -6.58
N THR A 488 5.46 28.76 -7.53
CA THR A 488 6.80 28.20 -7.76
C THR A 488 7.87 29.26 -7.54
N LEU A 489 9.06 28.84 -7.13
CA LEU A 489 10.22 29.71 -7.12
C LEU A 489 10.60 30.07 -8.57
N PRO A 490 10.79 31.37 -8.90
CA PRO A 490 11.10 31.82 -10.26
C PRO A 490 12.56 31.53 -10.67
N CYS A 491 13.25 30.67 -9.94
CA CYS A 491 14.69 30.46 -10.06
C CYS A 491 15.10 29.35 -11.03
N TYR A 492 14.13 28.56 -11.51
CA TYR A 492 14.39 27.60 -12.58
C TYR A 492 14.51 28.33 -13.91
N SER A 493 15.65 28.18 -14.60
CA SER A 493 15.76 28.60 -15.99
C SER A 493 15.13 27.50 -16.86
N ALA A 494 13.91 27.75 -17.36
CA ALA A 494 13.19 26.80 -18.21
C ALA A 494 13.87 26.60 -19.57
#